data_AF-A0A954B1A0-F1
#
_entry.id   AF-A0A954B1A0-F1
#
_cell.length_a   1.000
_cell.length_b   1.000
_cell.length_c   1.000
_cell.angle_alpha   90.00
_cell.angle_beta   90.00
_cell.angle_gamma   90.00
#
_symmetry.space_group_name_H-M   'P 1'
#
loop_
_entity.id
_entity.type
_entity.pdbx_description
1 polymer ?
#
loop_
_entity_poly.entity_id
_entity_poly.type
_entity_poly.pdbx_seq_one_letter_code
_entity_poly.pdbx_strand_id
1 'polypeptide(L)'
;MSFVKLSASVLAIAAVSATAAAARDQIQVAGSSTVLPYASIVAEAFGENFDFPTPVVESGGSSAGLKKFCEGVGENTIDVANASRKIRDKEIKACAEAGVTDIIEVRIGYDGIVFASDINGNGFQFTPADWYKALSAEVVVDGAIVANPYTTWNEVNPDLPAQKIAAFIPGTKHGTREVFEEKVILSGCEETGDFEAFKAANGDDKGAAEKACIAIRTDGVSVDIDG
;
A
#
# COMPACT_ATOMS: atom_id res chain seq x y z
N MET A 1 4.20 43.90 56.94
CA MET A 1 4.48 43.71 55.50
C MET A 1 5.08 42.32 55.31
N SER A 2 4.34 41.27 54.92
CA SER A 2 5.01 40.02 54.49
C SER A 2 4.15 38.97 53.78
N PHE A 3 2.84 38.87 54.03
CA PHE A 3 2.08 37.71 53.52
C PHE A 3 1.49 37.88 52.11
N VAL A 4 1.10 39.10 51.74
CA VAL A 4 0.46 39.36 50.43
C VAL A 4 1.44 39.25 49.24
N LYS A 5 2.74 39.53 49.47
CA LYS A 5 3.77 39.44 48.42
C LYS A 5 4.20 38.00 48.10
N LEU A 6 4.04 37.08 49.07
CA LEU A 6 4.37 35.66 48.86
C LEU A 6 3.33 34.96 47.96
N SER A 7 2.04 35.22 48.18
CA SER A 7 0.97 34.54 47.41
C SER A 7 0.92 34.94 45.93
N ALA A 8 1.21 36.20 45.60
CA ALA A 8 1.27 36.64 44.20
C ALA A 8 2.44 35.99 43.43
N SER A 9 3.55 35.72 44.11
CA SER A 9 4.75 35.10 43.50
C SER A 9 4.56 33.61 43.22
N VAL A 10 3.82 32.90 44.08
CA VAL A 10 3.52 31.46 43.89
C VAL A 10 2.51 31.24 42.75
N LEU A 11 1.49 32.10 42.61
CA LEU A 11 0.56 32.04 41.48
C LEU A 11 1.25 32.35 40.13
N ALA A 12 2.20 33.28 40.12
CA ALA A 12 2.96 33.60 38.90
C ALA A 12 3.87 32.43 38.46
N ILE A 13 4.51 31.73 39.41
CA ILE A 13 5.37 30.57 39.09
C ILE A 13 4.52 29.37 38.64
N ALA A 14 3.35 29.13 39.24
CA ALA A 14 2.43 28.07 38.84
C ALA A 14 1.79 28.33 37.45
N ALA A 15 1.58 29.59 37.09
CA ALA A 15 1.09 29.96 35.75
C ALA A 15 2.17 29.80 34.66
N VAL A 16 3.46 29.90 35.01
CA VAL A 16 4.58 29.69 34.09
C VAL A 16 4.90 28.20 33.91
N SER A 17 4.68 27.36 34.93
CA SER A 17 4.87 25.91 34.78
C SER A 17 3.73 25.21 34.03
N ALA A 18 2.58 25.87 33.83
CA ALA A 18 1.48 25.35 33.03
C ALA A 18 1.56 25.70 31.53
N THR A 19 2.57 26.49 31.10
CA THR A 19 2.73 26.94 29.70
C THR A 19 3.92 26.32 28.97
N ALA A 20 4.62 25.36 29.59
CA ALA A 20 5.51 24.48 28.84
C ALA A 20 4.66 23.46 28.07
N ALA A 21 4.05 23.90 26.96
CA ALA A 21 3.65 22.99 25.90
C ALA A 21 4.95 22.32 25.41
N ALA A 22 5.16 21.08 25.80
CA ALA A 22 6.24 20.27 25.29
C ALA A 22 5.86 19.88 23.86
N ALA A 23 6.24 20.73 22.92
CA ALA A 23 6.10 20.41 21.51
C ALA A 23 6.77 19.06 21.25
N ARG A 24 6.08 18.18 20.52
CA ARG A 24 6.74 16.96 20.08
C ARG A 24 7.92 17.35 19.19
N ASP A 25 9.08 16.79 19.47
CA ASP A 25 10.29 17.08 18.67
C ASP A 25 10.44 16.15 17.46
N GLN A 26 9.60 15.11 17.36
CA GLN A 26 9.75 14.03 16.38
C GLN A 26 8.61 14.04 15.35
N ILE A 27 9.00 14.03 14.08
CA ILE A 27 8.08 13.92 12.94
C ILE A 27 7.39 12.55 12.99
N GLN A 28 6.06 12.55 12.86
CA GLN A 28 5.22 11.36 12.82
C GLN A 28 4.75 11.09 11.40
N VAL A 29 5.09 9.92 10.86
CA VAL A 29 4.72 9.47 9.52
C VAL A 29 3.87 8.21 9.64
N ALA A 30 2.77 8.12 8.90
CA ALA A 30 2.02 6.87 8.79
C ALA A 30 1.38 6.66 7.42
N GLY A 31 1.27 5.40 6.99
CA GLY A 31 0.51 5.07 5.78
C GLY A 31 0.97 3.82 5.05
N SER A 32 1.26 3.96 3.75
CA SER A 32 1.42 2.84 2.81
C SER A 32 2.44 1.79 3.27
N SER A 33 1.99 0.53 3.32
CA SER A 33 2.82 -0.67 3.49
C SER A 33 3.91 -0.77 2.42
N THR A 34 3.61 -0.33 1.19
CA THR A 34 4.55 -0.40 0.05
C THR A 34 5.63 0.68 0.12
N VAL A 35 5.35 1.82 0.76
CA VAL A 35 6.29 2.94 0.91
C VAL A 35 7.11 2.79 2.21
N LEU A 36 6.64 1.96 3.15
CA LEU A 36 7.24 1.78 4.47
C LEU A 36 8.76 1.51 4.40
N PRO A 37 9.28 0.52 3.64
CA PRO A 37 10.71 0.23 3.67
C PRO A 37 11.56 1.43 3.23
N TYR A 38 11.12 2.15 2.19
CA TYR A 38 11.79 3.35 1.72
C TYR A 38 11.70 4.49 2.75
N ALA A 39 10.51 4.74 3.31
CA ALA A 39 10.31 5.79 4.29
C ALA A 39 11.12 5.56 5.57
N SER A 40 11.24 4.31 6.03
CA SER A 40 12.07 3.96 7.19
C SER A 40 13.55 4.24 6.93
N ILE A 41 14.08 3.86 5.76
CA ILE A 41 15.48 4.15 5.39
C ILE A 41 15.73 5.67 5.34
N VAL A 42 14.79 6.44 4.77
CA VAL A 42 14.90 7.91 4.72
C VAL A 42 14.84 8.51 6.13
N ALA A 43 13.98 7.99 7.01
CA ALA A 43 13.90 8.45 8.39
C ALA A 43 15.19 8.19 9.16
N GLU A 44 15.75 6.98 9.04
CA GLU A 44 17.04 6.61 9.63
C GLU A 44 18.16 7.52 9.11
N ALA A 45 18.28 7.67 7.79
CA ALA A 45 19.27 8.55 7.18
C ALA A 45 19.10 10.01 7.64
N PHE A 46 17.88 10.51 7.84
CA PHE A 46 17.65 11.85 8.35
C PHE A 46 18.17 12.01 9.79
N GLY A 47 17.86 11.06 10.68
CA GLY A 47 18.36 11.09 12.05
C GLY A 47 19.88 10.93 12.18
N GLU A 48 20.53 10.25 11.23
CA GLU A 48 21.98 10.10 11.19
C GLU A 48 22.72 11.35 10.66
N ASN A 49 22.06 12.15 9.79
CA ASN A 49 22.70 13.24 9.06
C ASN A 49 22.34 14.64 9.56
N PHE A 50 21.34 14.77 10.44
CA PHE A 50 20.89 16.07 10.96
C PHE A 50 20.72 16.05 12.48
N ASP A 51 20.81 17.22 13.11
CA ASP A 51 20.59 17.41 14.56
C ASP A 51 19.09 17.43 14.92
N PHE A 52 18.32 16.48 14.39
CA PHE A 52 16.88 16.31 14.67
C PHE A 52 16.58 14.85 15.04
N PRO A 53 15.58 14.60 15.90
CA PRO A 53 15.15 13.23 16.18
C PRO A 53 14.72 12.48 14.91
N THR A 54 15.14 11.20 14.80
CA THR A 54 14.71 10.28 13.73
C THR A 54 13.19 10.23 13.62
N PRO A 55 12.56 10.48 12.46
CA PRO A 55 11.11 10.36 12.32
C PRO A 55 10.58 8.96 12.68
N VAL A 56 9.38 8.90 13.25
CA VAL A 56 8.67 7.63 13.46
C VAL A 56 7.87 7.32 12.22
N VAL A 57 8.00 6.10 11.70
CA VAL A 57 7.27 5.64 10.51
C VAL A 57 6.40 4.44 10.88
N GLU A 58 5.08 4.62 10.82
CA GLU A 58 4.11 3.57 11.07
C GLU A 58 3.51 3.02 9.76
N SER A 59 3.35 1.70 9.71
CA SER A 59 2.59 1.04 8.64
C SER A 59 1.10 1.00 8.96
N GLY A 60 0.26 0.99 7.91
CA GLY A 60 -1.19 0.81 8.05
C GLY A 60 -1.98 0.83 6.74
N GLY A 61 -1.32 1.07 5.61
CA GLY A 61 -1.94 1.25 4.30
C GLY A 61 -2.25 2.72 4.00
N SER A 62 -2.22 3.09 2.71
CA SER A 62 -2.40 4.48 2.25
C SER A 62 -3.68 5.14 2.79
N SER A 63 -4.80 4.40 2.77
CA SER A 63 -6.09 4.92 3.23
C SER A 63 -6.12 5.16 4.75
N ALA A 64 -5.50 4.29 5.53
CA ALA A 64 -5.45 4.43 6.99
C ALA A 64 -4.52 5.58 7.41
N GLY A 65 -3.37 5.72 6.75
CA GLY A 65 -2.46 6.85 6.95
C GLY A 65 -3.12 8.19 6.62
N LEU A 66 -3.76 8.29 5.44
CA LEU A 66 -4.51 9.49 5.06
C LEU A 66 -5.66 9.80 6.03
N LYS A 67 -6.36 8.78 6.54
CA LYS A 67 -7.39 8.97 7.57
C LYS A 67 -6.78 9.56 8.85
N LYS A 68 -5.67 9.00 9.35
CA LYS A 68 -4.96 9.52 10.53
C LYS A 68 -4.48 10.96 10.31
N PHE A 69 -3.95 11.27 9.12
CA PHE A 69 -3.53 12.63 8.76
C PHE A 69 -4.71 13.62 8.76
N CYS A 70 -5.88 13.17 8.31
CA CYS A 70 -7.11 13.96 8.33
C CYS A 70 -7.79 14.05 9.72
N GLU A 71 -7.16 13.61 10.83
CA GLU A 71 -7.73 13.75 12.17
C GLU A 71 -7.57 15.17 12.75
N GLY A 72 -6.73 16.01 12.13
CA GLY A 72 -6.56 17.41 12.50
C GLY A 72 -5.10 17.88 12.44
N VAL A 73 -4.86 19.10 12.89
CA VAL A 73 -3.53 19.72 12.99
C VAL A 73 -3.12 19.81 14.46
N GLY A 74 -1.90 19.41 14.78
CA GLY A 74 -1.30 19.59 16.09
C GLY A 74 -0.40 18.43 16.51
N GLU A 75 0.12 18.51 17.72
CA GLU A 75 1.10 17.54 18.25
C GLU A 75 0.54 16.12 18.42
N ASN A 76 -0.79 15.97 18.42
CA ASN A 76 -1.47 14.69 18.62
C ASN A 76 -1.82 13.96 17.31
N THR A 77 -1.57 14.55 16.14
CA THR A 77 -1.92 13.97 14.81
C THR A 77 -0.68 13.76 13.97
N ILE A 78 -0.66 12.89 12.97
CA ILE A 78 0.58 12.67 12.19
C ILE A 78 0.95 13.88 11.32
N ASP A 79 2.25 14.10 11.06
CA ASP A 79 2.75 15.18 10.22
C ASP A 79 2.71 14.84 8.72
N VAL A 80 2.96 13.57 8.39
CA VAL A 80 3.08 13.11 7.00
C VAL A 80 2.27 11.83 6.81
N ALA A 81 1.32 11.84 5.87
CA ALA A 81 0.75 10.62 5.32
C ALA A 81 1.55 10.18 4.09
N ASN A 82 2.27 9.06 4.17
CA ASN A 82 2.85 8.45 2.98
C ASN A 82 1.80 7.58 2.26
N ALA A 83 1.76 7.64 0.93
CA ALA A 83 0.74 6.95 0.15
C ALA A 83 1.30 6.45 -1.19
N SER A 84 0.86 5.27 -1.60
CA SER A 84 1.13 4.66 -2.92
C SER A 84 0.13 5.09 -3.99
N ARG A 85 -0.80 5.97 -3.63
CA ARG A 85 -1.80 6.57 -4.52
C ARG A 85 -2.05 8.01 -4.13
N LYS A 86 -2.63 8.78 -5.06
CA LYS A 86 -3.12 10.12 -4.76
C LYS A 86 -4.21 10.10 -3.68
N ILE A 87 -4.27 11.17 -2.89
CA ILE A 87 -5.38 11.47 -2.00
C ILE A 87 -6.65 11.67 -2.85
N ARG A 88 -7.78 11.11 -2.41
CA ARG A 88 -9.07 11.20 -3.11
C ARG A 88 -9.83 12.46 -2.68
N ASP A 89 -10.69 12.99 -3.53
CA ASP A 89 -11.52 14.17 -3.21
C ASP A 89 -12.33 14.01 -1.91
N LYS A 90 -12.83 12.81 -1.63
CA LYS A 90 -13.55 12.52 -0.38
C LYS A 90 -12.65 12.59 0.86
N GLU A 91 -11.36 12.26 0.73
CA GLU A 91 -10.37 12.32 1.80
C GLU A 91 -9.95 13.78 2.02
N ILE A 92 -9.76 14.55 0.95
CA ILE A 92 -9.50 16.00 1.03
C ILE A 92 -10.65 16.71 1.77
N LYS A 93 -11.91 16.38 1.44
CA LYS A 93 -13.08 16.95 2.12
C LYS A 93 -13.10 16.59 3.62
N ALA A 94 -12.84 15.33 3.96
CA ALA A 94 -12.76 14.90 5.36
C ALA A 94 -11.63 15.61 6.13
N CYS A 95 -10.47 15.77 5.51
CA CYS A 95 -9.36 16.57 6.03
C CYS A 95 -9.79 18.03 6.32
N ALA A 96 -10.46 18.67 5.36
CA ALA A 96 -10.92 20.05 5.51
C ALA A 96 -11.95 20.20 6.65
N GLU A 97 -12.86 19.24 6.81
CA GLU A 97 -13.82 19.19 7.94
C GLU A 97 -13.11 19.09 9.30
N ALA A 98 -11.92 18.48 9.35
CA ALA A 98 -11.05 18.39 10.52
C ALA A 98 -10.05 19.55 10.66
N GLY A 99 -10.12 20.58 9.80
CA GLY A 99 -9.23 21.75 9.83
C GLY A 99 -7.89 21.56 9.13
N VAL A 100 -7.68 20.42 8.44
CA VAL A 100 -6.49 20.16 7.60
C VAL A 100 -6.76 20.71 6.20
N THR A 101 -6.57 22.02 6.01
CA THR A 101 -6.91 22.72 4.76
C THR A 101 -5.73 22.91 3.82
N ASP A 102 -4.50 23.01 4.36
CA ASP A 102 -3.29 23.32 3.60
C ASP A 102 -2.46 22.06 3.33
N ILE A 103 -3.06 21.11 2.60
CA ILE A 103 -2.40 19.85 2.25
C ILE A 103 -1.36 20.09 1.15
N ILE A 104 -0.12 19.66 1.40
CA ILE A 104 0.96 19.70 0.41
C ILE A 104 1.22 18.28 -0.11
N GLU A 105 0.93 18.04 -1.39
CA GLU A 105 1.28 16.78 -2.06
C GLU A 105 2.72 16.85 -2.61
N VAL A 106 3.59 15.95 -2.13
CA VAL A 106 4.95 15.79 -2.64
C VAL A 106 5.09 14.41 -3.29
N ARG A 107 5.27 14.40 -4.61
CA ARG A 107 5.58 13.15 -5.34
C ARG A 107 7.08 12.86 -5.23
N ILE A 108 7.41 11.77 -4.55
CA ILE A 108 8.80 11.33 -4.35
C ILE A 108 9.29 10.30 -5.37
N GLY A 109 8.38 9.67 -6.11
CA GLY A 109 8.75 8.65 -7.08
C GLY A 109 7.55 7.99 -7.76
N TYR A 110 7.86 7.02 -8.60
CA TYR A 110 6.91 6.08 -9.17
C TYR A 110 7.22 4.70 -8.58
N ASP A 111 6.18 4.03 -8.10
CA ASP A 111 6.24 2.61 -7.77
C ASP A 111 5.93 1.81 -9.03
N GLY A 112 6.63 0.70 -9.23
CA GLY A 112 6.54 -0.10 -10.45
C GLY A 112 6.94 -1.53 -10.19
N ILE A 113 6.14 -2.45 -10.70
CA ILE A 113 6.50 -3.86 -10.79
C ILE A 113 7.12 -4.10 -12.15
N VAL A 114 8.30 -4.71 -12.17
CA VAL A 114 8.96 -5.16 -13.39
C VAL A 114 8.94 -6.67 -13.45
N PHE A 115 8.62 -7.21 -14.63
CA PHE A 115 8.71 -8.63 -14.90
C PHE A 115 10.02 -8.91 -15.63
N ALA A 116 10.93 -9.56 -14.93
CA ALA A 116 12.22 -9.95 -15.49
C ALA A 116 12.14 -11.35 -16.12
N SER A 117 12.80 -11.51 -17.26
CA SER A 117 13.01 -12.80 -17.92
C SER A 117 14.48 -12.92 -18.37
N ASP A 118 14.89 -14.09 -18.84
CA ASP A 118 16.26 -14.32 -19.32
C ASP A 118 16.62 -13.34 -20.45
N ILE A 119 17.79 -12.72 -20.36
CA ILE A 119 18.31 -11.78 -21.36
C ILE A 119 18.48 -12.42 -22.74
N ASN A 120 18.68 -13.74 -22.79
CA ASN A 120 18.76 -14.52 -24.04
C ASN A 120 17.46 -15.28 -24.35
N GLY A 121 16.40 -15.05 -23.57
CA GLY A 121 15.10 -15.68 -23.71
C GLY A 121 14.20 -14.98 -24.73
N ASN A 122 12.94 -15.43 -24.78
CA ASN A 122 11.93 -14.80 -25.61
C ASN A 122 11.58 -13.39 -25.09
N GLY A 123 11.16 -12.50 -25.99
CA GLY A 123 10.52 -11.24 -25.62
C GLY A 123 9.05 -11.46 -25.28
N PHE A 124 8.55 -10.70 -24.30
CA PHE A 124 7.16 -10.75 -23.88
C PHE A 124 6.58 -9.33 -23.81
N GLN A 125 5.31 -9.20 -24.19
CA GLN A 125 4.53 -7.97 -24.05
C GLN A 125 3.29 -8.29 -23.21
N PHE A 126 3.53 -8.66 -21.95
CA PHE A 126 2.48 -9.12 -21.07
C PHE A 126 1.47 -8.02 -20.74
N THR A 127 0.22 -8.43 -20.60
CA THR A 127 -0.90 -7.68 -20.05
C THR A 127 -1.30 -8.23 -18.67
N PRO A 128 -2.06 -7.48 -17.87
CA PRO A 128 -2.65 -8.01 -16.63
C PRO A 128 -3.47 -9.29 -16.85
N ALA A 129 -4.24 -9.35 -17.95
CA ALA A 129 -5.01 -10.53 -18.33
C ALA A 129 -4.13 -11.77 -18.55
N ASP A 130 -2.93 -11.62 -19.14
CA ASP A 130 -1.98 -12.73 -19.32
C ASP A 130 -1.52 -13.28 -17.97
N TRP A 131 -1.17 -12.40 -17.02
CA TRP A 131 -0.71 -12.80 -15.70
C TRP A 131 -1.81 -13.44 -14.85
N TYR A 132 -3.02 -12.87 -14.87
CA TYR A 132 -4.19 -13.45 -14.23
C TYR A 132 -4.46 -14.87 -14.74
N LYS A 133 -4.60 -15.04 -16.06
CA LYS A 133 -4.81 -16.35 -16.68
C LYS A 133 -3.65 -17.31 -16.41
N ALA A 134 -2.41 -16.85 -16.34
CA ALA A 134 -1.27 -17.72 -16.08
C ALA A 134 -1.22 -18.20 -14.61
N LEU A 135 -1.59 -17.35 -13.65
CA LEU A 135 -1.22 -17.52 -12.24
C LEU A 135 -2.37 -17.69 -11.26
N SER A 136 -3.59 -17.25 -11.58
CA SER A 136 -4.72 -17.48 -10.67
C SER A 136 -5.01 -18.98 -10.52
N ALA A 137 -5.43 -19.40 -9.33
CA ALA A 137 -5.71 -20.80 -9.01
C ALA A 137 -6.87 -21.34 -9.83
N GLU A 138 -7.87 -20.49 -10.05
CA GLU A 138 -9.04 -20.78 -10.87
C GLU A 138 -9.25 -19.67 -11.89
N VAL A 139 -9.78 -20.04 -13.05
CA VAL A 139 -10.11 -19.17 -14.18
C VAL A 139 -11.40 -19.65 -14.84
N VAL A 140 -12.06 -18.78 -15.60
CA VAL A 140 -13.22 -19.14 -16.40
C VAL A 140 -12.77 -19.67 -17.75
N VAL A 141 -13.13 -20.92 -18.06
CA VAL A 141 -12.93 -21.55 -19.37
C VAL A 141 -14.27 -22.05 -19.86
N ASP A 142 -14.66 -21.65 -21.07
CA ASP A 142 -15.94 -22.00 -21.69
C ASP A 142 -17.17 -21.72 -20.78
N GLY A 143 -17.09 -20.65 -19.97
CA GLY A 143 -18.15 -20.21 -19.06
C GLY A 143 -18.20 -20.95 -17.72
N ALA A 144 -17.26 -21.85 -17.44
CA ALA A 144 -17.15 -22.54 -16.16
C ALA A 144 -15.90 -22.11 -15.40
N ILE A 145 -16.03 -21.90 -14.09
CA ILE A 145 -14.87 -21.73 -13.19
C ILE A 145 -14.21 -23.10 -13.05
N VAL A 146 -12.93 -23.17 -13.42
CA VAL A 146 -12.12 -24.40 -13.37
C VAL A 146 -10.77 -24.11 -12.75
N ALA A 147 -10.12 -25.15 -12.20
CA ALA A 147 -8.71 -25.07 -11.86
C ALA A 147 -7.88 -24.69 -13.10
N ASN A 148 -6.90 -23.81 -12.92
CA ASN A 148 -6.18 -23.20 -14.02
C ASN A 148 -5.47 -24.24 -14.91
N PRO A 149 -5.90 -24.40 -16.19
CA PRO A 149 -5.39 -25.45 -17.04
C PRO A 149 -4.13 -25.04 -17.81
N TYR A 150 -3.78 -23.76 -17.83
CA TYR A 150 -2.74 -23.22 -18.70
C TYR A 150 -1.36 -23.56 -18.17
N THR A 151 -0.48 -24.06 -19.04
CA THR A 151 0.88 -24.49 -18.68
C THR A 151 1.96 -23.82 -19.54
N THR A 152 1.58 -23.23 -20.66
CA THR A 152 2.45 -22.50 -21.60
C THR A 152 1.87 -21.13 -21.94
N TRP A 153 2.74 -20.17 -22.27
CA TRP A 153 2.32 -18.78 -22.51
C TRP A 153 1.42 -18.62 -23.74
N ASN A 154 1.59 -19.43 -24.77
CA ASN A 154 0.73 -19.39 -25.96
C ASN A 154 -0.68 -19.98 -25.74
N GLU A 155 -0.89 -20.77 -24.68
CA GLU A 155 -2.24 -21.19 -24.25
C GLU A 155 -2.98 -20.05 -23.55
N VAL A 156 -2.25 -19.18 -22.83
CA VAL A 156 -2.78 -17.99 -22.17
C VAL A 156 -3.15 -16.91 -23.19
N ASN A 157 -2.23 -16.67 -24.13
CA ASN A 157 -2.36 -15.68 -25.19
C ASN A 157 -1.60 -16.16 -26.45
N PRO A 158 -2.30 -16.44 -27.56
CA PRO A 158 -1.70 -17.01 -28.77
C PRO A 158 -0.55 -16.18 -29.40
N ASP A 159 -0.46 -14.89 -29.08
CA ASP A 159 0.62 -14.02 -29.56
C ASP A 159 1.93 -14.19 -28.77
N LEU A 160 1.88 -14.89 -27.63
CA LEU A 160 3.04 -15.17 -26.80
C LEU A 160 3.80 -16.43 -27.27
N PRO A 161 5.11 -16.54 -26.96
CA PRO A 161 5.90 -17.71 -27.29
C PRO A 161 5.34 -19.01 -26.68
N ALA A 162 5.56 -20.14 -27.36
CA ALA A 162 5.26 -21.48 -26.84
C ALA A 162 6.28 -21.92 -25.77
N GLN A 163 6.38 -21.15 -24.70
CA GLN A 163 7.29 -21.36 -23.57
C GLN A 163 6.48 -21.81 -22.35
N LYS A 164 7.01 -22.81 -21.63
CA LYS A 164 6.44 -23.25 -20.35
C LYS A 164 6.42 -22.10 -19.34
N ILE A 165 5.30 -21.95 -18.64
CA ILE A 165 5.15 -20.95 -17.58
C ILE A 165 5.94 -21.44 -16.36
N ALA A 166 6.80 -20.57 -15.85
CA ALA A 166 7.52 -20.71 -14.59
C ALA A 166 7.69 -19.31 -14.01
N ALA A 167 6.85 -18.96 -13.03
CA ALA A 167 6.81 -17.62 -12.44
C ALA A 167 7.34 -17.65 -11.01
N PHE A 168 8.24 -16.73 -10.71
CA PHE A 168 8.74 -16.49 -9.37
C PHE A 168 8.15 -15.17 -8.89
N ILE A 169 7.24 -15.22 -7.93
CA ILE A 169 6.44 -14.07 -7.51
C ILE A 169 6.80 -13.68 -6.07
N PRO A 170 6.53 -12.42 -5.65
CA PRO A 170 6.76 -12.00 -4.28
C PRO A 170 6.00 -12.90 -3.29
N GLY A 171 6.67 -13.34 -2.22
CA GLY A 171 6.02 -14.08 -1.15
C GLY A 171 4.97 -13.25 -0.41
N THR A 172 4.05 -13.93 0.27
CA THR A 172 2.89 -13.32 0.95
C THR A 172 3.21 -12.28 2.02
N LYS A 173 4.46 -12.23 2.50
CA LYS A 173 4.92 -11.27 3.52
C LYS A 173 5.54 -9.99 2.94
N HIS A 174 5.63 -9.87 1.62
CA HIS A 174 6.26 -8.73 0.95
C HIS A 174 5.22 -7.66 0.55
N GLY A 175 5.52 -6.38 0.77
CA GLY A 175 4.65 -5.27 0.33
C GLY A 175 4.40 -5.26 -1.20
N THR A 176 5.36 -5.75 -1.99
CA THR A 176 5.19 -5.93 -3.44
C THR A 176 4.10 -6.96 -3.78
N ARG A 177 3.80 -7.91 -2.89
CA ARG A 177 2.73 -8.90 -3.11
C ARG A 177 1.36 -8.24 -3.18
N GLU A 178 1.07 -7.31 -2.26
CA GLU A 178 -0.18 -6.56 -2.24
C GLU A 178 -0.38 -5.81 -3.58
N VAL A 179 0.67 -5.13 -4.06
CA VAL A 179 0.62 -4.43 -5.35
C VAL A 179 0.44 -5.41 -6.51
N PHE A 180 1.12 -6.55 -6.50
CA PHE A 180 1.00 -7.57 -7.53
C PHE A 180 -0.43 -8.14 -7.61
N GLU A 181 -1.01 -8.49 -6.46
CA GLU A 181 -2.38 -9.00 -6.38
C GLU A 181 -3.41 -7.96 -6.82
N GLU A 182 -3.32 -6.72 -6.33
CA GLU A 182 -4.30 -5.68 -6.65
C GLU A 182 -4.15 -5.10 -8.08
N LYS A 183 -2.91 -4.83 -8.51
CA LYS A 183 -2.65 -4.08 -9.75
C LYS A 183 -2.40 -4.94 -10.96
N VAL A 184 -2.08 -6.22 -10.77
CA VAL A 184 -1.82 -7.16 -11.88
C VAL A 184 -2.92 -8.21 -11.92
N ILE A 185 -3.06 -9.00 -10.86
CA ILE A 185 -3.93 -10.19 -10.90
C ILE A 185 -5.41 -9.80 -10.87
N LEU A 186 -5.82 -8.94 -9.93
CA LEU A 186 -7.20 -8.46 -9.85
C LEU A 186 -7.59 -7.66 -11.10
N SER A 187 -6.70 -6.77 -11.57
CA SER A 187 -6.92 -6.03 -12.81
C SER A 187 -7.10 -6.95 -14.01
N GLY A 188 -6.33 -8.05 -14.10
CA GLY A 188 -6.50 -9.05 -15.14
C GLY A 188 -7.82 -9.81 -15.01
N CYS A 189 -8.24 -10.17 -13.79
CA CYS A 189 -9.52 -10.82 -13.52
C CYS A 189 -10.72 -9.95 -13.95
N GLU A 190 -10.63 -8.65 -13.73
CA GLU A 190 -11.63 -7.67 -14.19
C GLU A 190 -11.62 -7.54 -15.72
N GLU A 191 -10.45 -7.50 -16.34
CA GLU A 191 -10.28 -7.36 -17.79
C GLU A 191 -10.81 -8.58 -18.56
N THR A 192 -10.64 -9.80 -18.04
CA THR A 192 -11.19 -11.01 -18.68
C THR A 192 -12.68 -11.19 -18.47
N GLY A 193 -13.28 -10.49 -17.49
CA GLY A 193 -14.67 -10.65 -17.08
C GLY A 193 -14.90 -11.76 -16.04
N ASP A 194 -13.84 -12.45 -15.60
CA ASP A 194 -13.92 -13.55 -14.63
C ASP A 194 -14.39 -13.05 -13.26
N PHE A 195 -14.11 -11.79 -12.93
CA PHE A 195 -14.59 -11.16 -11.70
C PHE A 195 -16.11 -11.32 -11.52
N GLU A 196 -16.90 -11.15 -12.59
CA GLU A 196 -18.34 -11.28 -12.54
C GLU A 196 -18.78 -12.74 -12.31
N ALA A 197 -18.06 -13.70 -12.88
CA ALA A 197 -18.31 -15.12 -12.65
C ALA A 197 -18.00 -15.50 -11.19
N PHE A 198 -16.87 -15.05 -10.65
CA PHE A 198 -16.54 -15.27 -9.24
C PHE A 198 -17.51 -14.59 -8.30
N LYS A 199 -17.94 -13.37 -8.63
CA LYS A 199 -18.94 -12.65 -7.86
C LYS A 199 -20.27 -13.39 -7.83
N ALA A 200 -20.76 -13.87 -8.98
CA ALA A 200 -21.96 -14.69 -9.05
C ALA A 200 -21.82 -16.00 -8.26
N ALA A 201 -20.67 -16.68 -8.37
CA ALA A 201 -20.38 -17.92 -7.64
C ALA A 201 -20.29 -17.72 -6.11
N ASN A 202 -19.93 -16.52 -5.66
CA ASN A 202 -19.82 -16.14 -4.25
C ASN A 202 -21.04 -15.35 -3.74
N GLY A 203 -22.21 -15.51 -4.36
CA GLY A 203 -23.46 -14.90 -3.87
C GLY A 203 -23.46 -13.37 -3.90
N ASP A 204 -22.85 -12.80 -4.94
CA ASP A 204 -22.67 -11.36 -5.14
C ASP A 204 -21.75 -10.64 -4.13
N ASP A 205 -20.99 -11.39 -3.33
CA ASP A 205 -19.98 -10.82 -2.42
C ASP A 205 -18.71 -10.41 -3.18
N LYS A 206 -18.50 -9.10 -3.30
CA LYS A 206 -17.31 -8.52 -3.95
C LYS A 206 -16.00 -8.89 -3.25
N GLY A 207 -15.96 -8.91 -1.92
CA GLY A 207 -14.75 -9.22 -1.18
C GLY A 207 -14.37 -10.70 -1.31
N ALA A 208 -15.36 -11.58 -1.38
CA ALA A 208 -15.13 -12.99 -1.69
C ALA A 208 -14.66 -13.18 -3.15
N ALA A 209 -15.24 -12.44 -4.11
CA ALA A 209 -14.83 -12.47 -5.51
C ALA A 209 -13.39 -11.97 -5.71
N GLU A 210 -13.02 -10.85 -5.09
CA GLU A 210 -11.65 -10.32 -5.10
C GLU A 210 -10.66 -11.36 -4.59
N LYS A 211 -10.97 -12.01 -3.45
CA LYS A 211 -10.14 -13.09 -2.88
C LYS A 211 -10.01 -14.29 -3.82
N ALA A 212 -11.07 -14.65 -4.52
CA ALA A 212 -11.04 -15.75 -5.49
C ALA A 212 -10.17 -15.40 -6.71
N CYS A 213 -10.30 -14.19 -7.26
CA CYS A 213 -9.48 -13.70 -8.36
C CYS A 213 -7.98 -13.72 -8.03
N ILE A 214 -7.59 -13.22 -6.86
CA ILE A 214 -6.18 -13.06 -6.47
C ILE A 214 -5.56 -14.33 -5.87
N ALA A 215 -6.34 -15.40 -5.66
CA ALA A 215 -5.81 -16.67 -5.21
C ALA A 215 -4.84 -17.22 -6.26
N ILE A 216 -3.58 -17.44 -5.88
CA ILE A 216 -2.54 -17.91 -6.79
C ILE A 216 -2.43 -19.44 -6.76
N ARG A 217 -2.21 -20.05 -7.94
CA ARG A 217 -2.00 -21.50 -8.10
C ARG A 217 -0.76 -22.00 -7.35
N THR A 218 -0.87 -23.19 -6.76
CA THR A 218 0.17 -23.84 -5.94
C THR A 218 0.70 -25.14 -6.54
N ASP A 219 0.47 -25.35 -7.83
CA ASP A 219 0.84 -26.56 -8.59
C ASP A 219 2.28 -26.56 -9.14
N GLY A 220 3.11 -25.61 -8.69
CA GLY A 220 4.51 -25.49 -9.08
C GLY A 220 4.78 -24.68 -10.34
N VAL A 221 3.74 -24.15 -11.02
CA VAL A 221 3.92 -23.17 -12.10
C VAL A 221 4.29 -21.79 -11.54
N SER A 222 3.76 -21.46 -10.35
CA SER A 222 4.17 -20.29 -9.56
C SER A 222 4.94 -20.74 -8.32
N VAL A 223 5.98 -19.99 -7.97
CA VAL A 223 6.76 -20.17 -6.76
C VAL A 223 6.83 -18.83 -6.03
N ASP A 224 6.33 -18.78 -4.81
CA ASP A 224 6.51 -17.65 -3.91
C ASP A 224 7.98 -17.57 -3.47
N ILE A 225 8.60 -16.41 -3.68
CA ILE A 225 9.96 -16.11 -3.22
C ILE A 225 9.85 -15.18 -2.02
N ASP A 226 10.22 -15.73 -0.86
CA ASP A 226 10.52 -14.94 0.33
C ASP A 226 11.97 -14.42 0.21
N GLY A 227 12.13 -13.11 0.19
CA GLY A 227 13.43 -12.41 0.14
C GLY A 227 14.12 -12.32 1.49
#